data_AF-A0A1Y1YM17-F1
#
_entry.id   AF-A0A1Y1YM17-F1
#
_cell.length_a   1.000
_cell.length_b   1.000
_cell.length_c   1.000
_cell.angle_alpha   90.00
_cell.angle_beta   90.00
_cell.angle_gamma   90.00
#
_symmetry.space_group_name_H-M   'P 1'
#
loop_
_entity.id
_entity.type
_entity.pdbx_description
1 polymer ?
#
loop_
_entity_poly.entity_id
_entity_poly.type
_entity_poly.pdbx_seq_one_letter_code
_entity_poly.pdbx_strand_id
1 'polypeptide(L)'
;MYFSKAALLSIAVFLQLSATQAHVSKDDRCGIINGQKITCPSGECCSTYGWCGTSTDHCVTNCLFQCKKSKPTTTTVKPTTTTTAPSATKTITSVDGSCGLKNNVLVQCQPGNCCSQYGYCGSTEEYCKGTTPQPQPSVTPGKPTGNVVPGQVIETCSKAGTFAVTFDDGPSDMTGRLLDDLKKRNVKVTFFVVGEMLENAQGRQYLKRAYDEGHHIASHTYTHISLAKSSEALIRSEMQKTSDAIFKVIGKRPQYMRPPYGEYNAKSLAIMKDMGYKVIYWNVDTLDWQTKSSQKSLDVYKKTLAKANLKNDRFISLQHDIQPSTIQAAGGILDAVIKSGFKITTVADCLGDSGLYY
;
A
#
# COMPACT_ATOMS: atom_id res chain seq x y z
N MET A 1 21.20 -73.97 -38.10
CA MET A 1 22.67 -73.93 -37.98
C MET A 1 23.08 -72.59 -37.38
N TYR A 2 23.85 -72.67 -36.29
CA TYR A 2 24.79 -71.68 -35.72
C TYR A 2 24.35 -70.29 -35.19
N PHE A 3 24.60 -70.16 -33.88
CA PHE A 3 24.74 -69.03 -32.95
C PHE A 3 25.41 -67.74 -33.47
N SER A 4 25.07 -66.56 -32.88
CA SER A 4 25.98 -65.84 -31.95
C SER A 4 25.38 -64.60 -31.23
N LYS A 5 25.46 -64.66 -29.89
CA LYS A 5 25.83 -63.65 -28.86
C LYS A 5 25.30 -62.20 -28.86
N ALA A 6 24.54 -61.95 -27.79
CA ALA A 6 24.36 -60.78 -26.91
C ALA A 6 25.24 -59.50 -27.06
N ALA A 7 24.59 -58.35 -26.89
CA ALA A 7 25.08 -57.23 -26.07
C ALA A 7 23.90 -56.38 -25.56
N LEU A 8 23.76 -56.29 -24.23
CA LEU A 8 22.95 -55.28 -23.54
C LEU A 8 23.61 -53.91 -23.70
N LEU A 9 22.86 -52.87 -24.05
CA LEU A 9 23.19 -51.50 -23.65
C LEU A 9 21.91 -50.65 -23.61
N SER A 10 21.66 -50.10 -22.43
CA SER A 10 20.56 -49.21 -22.08
C SER A 10 20.49 -47.99 -22.99
N ILE A 11 19.37 -47.79 -23.70
CA ILE A 11 19.08 -46.53 -24.38
C ILE A 11 18.20 -45.70 -23.45
N ALA A 12 18.85 -44.75 -22.77
CA ALA A 12 18.18 -43.65 -22.11
C ALA A 12 17.40 -42.84 -23.16
N VAL A 13 16.09 -42.73 -22.96
CA VAL A 13 15.23 -41.82 -23.71
C VAL A 13 15.66 -40.40 -23.35
N PHE A 14 16.43 -39.77 -24.24
CA PHE A 14 16.65 -38.33 -24.20
C PHE A 14 15.33 -37.63 -24.51
N LEU A 15 14.61 -37.24 -23.47
CA LEU A 15 13.63 -36.15 -23.56
C LEU A 15 14.44 -34.88 -23.88
N GLN A 16 14.48 -34.49 -25.15
CA GLN A 16 14.94 -33.16 -25.53
C GLN A 16 14.02 -32.14 -24.87
N LEU A 17 14.47 -31.54 -23.76
CA LEU A 17 13.92 -30.26 -23.32
C LEU A 17 14.19 -29.25 -24.44
N SER A 18 13.14 -28.91 -25.19
CA SER A 18 13.12 -27.73 -26.03
C SER A 18 13.48 -26.52 -25.17
N ALA A 19 14.56 -25.83 -25.52
CA ALA A 19 14.96 -24.58 -24.89
C ALA A 19 13.77 -23.60 -24.91
N THR A 20 13.28 -23.24 -23.73
CA THR A 20 12.20 -22.27 -23.53
C THR A 20 12.62 -20.93 -24.13
N GLN A 21 11.87 -20.46 -25.12
CA GLN A 21 12.06 -19.14 -25.68
C GLN A 21 11.81 -18.11 -24.59
N ALA A 22 12.84 -17.34 -24.22
CA ALA A 22 12.73 -16.30 -23.21
C ALA A 22 11.80 -15.19 -23.75
N HIS A 23 10.69 -14.95 -23.06
CA HIS A 23 9.79 -13.85 -23.40
C HIS A 23 10.36 -12.54 -22.85
N VAL A 24 10.35 -11.48 -23.67
CA VAL A 24 10.78 -10.15 -23.22
C VAL A 24 9.60 -9.46 -22.53
N SER A 25 9.87 -8.90 -21.36
CA SER A 25 8.91 -8.18 -20.52
C SER A 25 8.30 -7.01 -21.29
N LYS A 26 6.99 -6.79 -21.08
CA LYS A 26 6.23 -5.67 -21.64
C LYS A 26 5.68 -4.73 -20.55
N ASP A 27 5.89 -5.07 -19.28
CA ASP A 27 5.33 -4.41 -18.09
C ASP A 27 6.37 -4.28 -16.96
N ASP A 28 7.65 -4.24 -17.33
CA ASP A 28 8.82 -4.09 -16.46
C ASP A 28 9.04 -5.22 -15.43
N ARG A 29 8.29 -6.33 -15.53
CA ARG A 29 8.47 -7.53 -14.69
C ARG A 29 9.34 -8.58 -15.35
N CYS A 30 10.19 -9.23 -14.58
CA CYS A 30 11.07 -10.29 -15.03
C CYS A 30 11.19 -11.39 -13.97
N GLY A 31 11.69 -12.56 -14.34
CA GLY A 31 11.74 -13.71 -13.44
C GLY A 31 11.10 -14.95 -14.04
N ILE A 32 10.77 -15.92 -13.19
CA ILE A 32 9.93 -17.05 -13.58
C ILE A 32 8.49 -16.69 -13.24
N ILE A 33 7.69 -16.40 -14.26
CA ILE A 33 6.27 -16.03 -14.12
C ILE A 33 5.46 -17.11 -14.82
N ASN A 34 4.55 -17.76 -14.11
CA ASN A 34 3.74 -18.88 -14.62
C ASN A 34 4.57 -20.01 -15.26
N GLY A 35 5.72 -20.33 -14.67
CA GLY A 35 6.64 -21.37 -15.18
C GLY A 35 7.45 -20.96 -16.41
N GLN A 36 7.28 -19.73 -16.92
CA GLN A 36 8.01 -19.21 -18.08
C GLN A 36 9.05 -18.18 -17.65
N LYS A 37 10.22 -18.22 -18.30
CA LYS A 37 11.28 -17.23 -18.08
C LYS A 37 10.96 -15.95 -18.83
N ILE A 38 10.69 -14.89 -18.07
CA ILE A 38 10.50 -13.53 -18.56
C ILE A 38 11.79 -12.73 -18.32
N THR A 39 12.31 -12.12 -19.39
CA THR A 39 13.56 -11.35 -19.41
C THR A 39 13.30 -9.88 -19.68
N CYS A 40 14.18 -9.01 -19.23
CA CYS A 40 14.06 -7.57 -19.43
C CYS A 40 14.38 -7.14 -20.86
N PRO A 41 13.87 -5.97 -21.29
CA PRO A 41 14.30 -5.30 -22.51
C PRO A 41 15.82 -5.16 -22.63
N SER A 42 16.31 -4.99 -23.86
CA SER A 42 17.75 -4.88 -24.14
C SER A 42 18.36 -3.71 -23.38
N GLY A 43 19.45 -3.96 -22.65
CA GLY A 43 20.15 -2.97 -21.83
C GLY A 43 19.77 -2.96 -20.35
N GLU A 44 18.72 -3.69 -19.97
CA GLU A 44 18.24 -3.81 -18.59
C GLU A 44 18.58 -5.17 -17.97
N CYS A 45 18.56 -5.19 -16.64
CA CYS A 45 18.84 -6.34 -15.81
C CYS A 45 17.63 -6.67 -14.95
N CYS A 46 17.46 -7.96 -14.65
CA CYS A 46 16.40 -8.42 -13.79
C CYS A 46 16.88 -8.49 -12.34
N SER A 47 16.34 -7.65 -11.46
CA SER A 47 16.60 -7.70 -10.02
C SER A 47 16.07 -9.01 -9.39
N THR A 48 16.58 -9.41 -8.22
CA THR A 48 15.97 -10.51 -7.44
C THR A 48 14.53 -10.26 -7.02
N TYR A 49 14.06 -9.02 -7.11
CA TYR A 49 12.68 -8.64 -6.80
C TYR A 49 11.73 -8.76 -8.01
N GLY A 50 12.24 -9.23 -9.15
CA GLY A 50 11.45 -9.49 -10.35
C GLY A 50 11.14 -8.26 -11.18
N TRP A 51 11.99 -7.23 -11.11
CA TRP A 51 11.84 -5.98 -11.86
C TRP A 51 13.02 -5.71 -12.77
N CYS A 52 12.71 -5.14 -13.93
CA CYS A 52 13.68 -4.68 -14.91
C CYS A 52 14.20 -3.29 -14.59
N GLY A 53 15.52 -3.11 -14.74
CA GLY A 53 16.14 -1.82 -14.57
C GLY A 53 17.64 -1.83 -14.86
N THR A 54 18.25 -0.66 -14.89
CA THR A 54 19.67 -0.48 -15.26
C THR A 54 20.59 -0.15 -14.09
N SER A 55 20.04 0.02 -12.87
CA SER A 55 20.82 0.42 -11.70
C SER A 55 21.69 -0.73 -11.16
N THR A 56 22.61 -0.41 -10.25
CA THR A 56 23.43 -1.41 -9.54
C THR A 56 22.58 -2.44 -8.80
N ASP A 57 21.43 -2.05 -8.26
CA ASP A 57 20.52 -2.95 -7.54
C ASP A 57 19.76 -3.90 -8.47
N HIS A 58 19.71 -3.59 -9.77
CA HIS A 58 19.12 -4.44 -10.79
C HIS A 58 20.16 -5.31 -11.48
N CYS A 59 21.36 -4.76 -11.70
CA CYS A 59 22.39 -5.36 -12.55
C CYS A 59 23.53 -6.05 -11.79
N VAL A 60 23.75 -5.71 -10.53
CA VAL A 60 24.95 -6.09 -9.76
C VAL A 60 24.59 -6.75 -8.44
N THR A 61 23.93 -6.04 -7.53
CA THR A 61 23.56 -6.57 -6.21
C THR A 61 22.34 -7.46 -6.36
N ASN A 62 22.47 -8.77 -6.11
CA ASN A 62 21.34 -9.71 -6.11
C ASN A 62 20.53 -9.62 -7.43
N CYS A 63 21.22 -9.73 -8.56
CA CYS A 63 20.55 -9.81 -9.86
C CYS A 63 20.11 -11.25 -10.16
N LEU A 64 18.89 -11.41 -10.66
CA LEU A 64 18.28 -12.69 -11.00
C LEU A 64 18.70 -13.15 -12.40
N PHE A 65 18.51 -12.30 -13.42
CA PHE A 65 18.83 -12.57 -14.82
C PHE A 65 19.41 -11.33 -15.51
N GLN A 66 20.13 -11.52 -16.62
CA GLN A 66 20.76 -10.42 -17.38
C GLN A 66 21.78 -9.60 -16.55
N CYS A 67 22.39 -10.26 -15.58
CA CYS A 67 23.35 -9.63 -14.66
C CYS A 67 24.65 -9.28 -15.37
N LYS A 68 25.19 -8.11 -15.06
CA LYS A 68 26.53 -7.74 -15.53
C LYS A 68 27.56 -8.38 -14.62
N LYS A 69 28.43 -9.24 -15.17
CA LYS A 69 29.61 -9.74 -14.45
C LYS A 69 30.66 -8.63 -14.43
N SER A 70 30.87 -7.98 -13.28
CA SER A 70 32.03 -7.12 -13.07
C SER A 70 32.51 -7.22 -11.63
N LYS A 71 33.80 -7.59 -11.49
CA LYS A 71 34.58 -7.76 -10.26
C LYS A 71 34.57 -6.48 -9.40
N PRO A 72 34.49 -6.57 -8.06
CA PRO A 72 34.55 -5.39 -7.20
C PRO A 72 35.98 -4.84 -7.24
N THR A 73 36.15 -3.63 -7.78
CA THR A 73 37.36 -2.86 -7.57
C THR A 73 36.96 -1.59 -6.84
N THR A 74 37.29 -1.56 -5.55
CA THR A 74 37.17 -0.38 -4.71
C THR A 74 38.09 0.69 -5.28
N THR A 75 37.53 1.75 -5.84
CA THR A 75 38.28 2.98 -6.09
C THR A 75 37.54 4.11 -5.42
N THR A 76 38.13 4.60 -4.34
CA THR A 76 37.72 5.79 -3.61
C THR A 76 37.84 6.99 -4.55
N VAL A 77 36.75 7.35 -5.24
CA VAL A 77 36.69 8.62 -5.98
C VAL A 77 36.10 9.67 -5.06
N LYS A 78 36.96 10.59 -4.64
CA LYS A 78 36.60 11.87 -4.00
C LYS A 78 35.63 12.63 -4.94
N PRO A 79 34.51 13.19 -4.44
CA PRO A 79 33.55 13.86 -5.31
C PRO A 79 34.19 15.09 -5.95
N THR A 80 34.32 15.07 -7.27
CA THR A 80 34.54 16.28 -8.06
C THR A 80 33.18 16.75 -8.52
N THR A 81 32.73 17.88 -7.97
CA THR A 81 31.55 18.61 -8.39
C THR A 81 31.65 18.92 -9.88
N THR A 82 30.92 18.16 -10.70
CA THR A 82 30.63 18.51 -12.08
C THR A 82 29.18 18.92 -12.15
N THR A 83 28.97 20.23 -12.20
CA THR A 83 27.69 20.94 -12.31
C THR A 83 27.13 20.84 -13.71
N THR A 84 26.52 19.70 -14.04
CA THR A 84 25.51 19.66 -15.11
C THR A 84 24.42 18.67 -14.73
N ALA A 85 23.29 19.21 -14.30
CA ALA A 85 22.08 18.44 -14.06
C ALA A 85 21.65 17.73 -15.37
N PRO A 86 21.17 16.48 -15.31
CA PRO A 86 20.58 15.83 -16.48
C PRO A 86 19.40 16.67 -16.99
N SER A 87 19.47 17.09 -18.25
CA SER A 87 18.47 17.96 -18.87
C SER A 87 17.20 17.16 -19.18
N ALA A 88 16.11 17.44 -18.48
CA ALA A 88 14.80 16.87 -18.78
C ALA A 88 14.24 17.48 -20.07
N THR A 89 13.61 16.67 -20.91
CA THR A 89 12.94 17.12 -22.15
C THR A 89 11.55 17.69 -21.87
N LYS A 90 10.94 17.32 -20.74
CA LYS A 90 9.61 17.74 -20.31
C LYS A 90 9.49 17.73 -18.80
N THR A 91 8.71 18.66 -18.26
CA THR A 91 8.35 18.73 -16.84
C THR A 91 6.86 18.55 -16.68
N ILE A 92 6.41 17.68 -15.78
CA ILE A 92 5.00 17.46 -15.46
C ILE A 92 4.78 17.48 -13.95
N THR A 93 3.60 17.89 -13.51
CA THR A 93 3.23 17.78 -12.09
C THR A 93 2.72 16.38 -11.79
N SER A 94 3.20 15.83 -10.69
CA SER A 94 2.82 14.55 -10.12
C SER A 94 1.34 14.56 -9.83
N VAL A 95 0.63 13.64 -10.49
CA VAL A 95 -0.79 13.34 -10.22
C VAL A 95 -0.94 12.13 -9.31
N ASP A 96 0.18 11.47 -9.01
CA ASP A 96 0.26 10.20 -8.32
C ASP A 96 1.22 10.26 -7.14
N GLY A 97 1.56 11.44 -6.61
CA GLY A 97 2.52 11.57 -5.51
C GLY A 97 3.93 11.00 -5.76
N SER A 98 4.25 10.49 -6.96
CA SER A 98 5.60 10.08 -7.34
C SER A 98 6.33 11.23 -8.02
N CYS A 99 7.64 11.30 -7.89
CA CYS A 99 8.44 12.39 -8.44
C CYS A 99 9.84 11.93 -8.82
N GLY A 100 10.59 12.82 -9.45
CA GLY A 100 11.93 12.56 -9.95
C GLY A 100 11.97 12.40 -11.47
N LEU A 101 13.15 12.11 -12.00
CA LEU A 101 13.38 11.99 -13.44
C LEU A 101 13.05 10.56 -13.90
N LYS A 102 12.03 10.42 -14.75
CA LYS A 102 11.61 9.15 -15.36
C LYS A 102 11.61 9.31 -16.88
N ASN A 103 12.41 8.52 -17.62
CA ASN A 103 12.45 8.55 -19.09
C ASN A 103 12.62 9.96 -19.69
N ASN A 104 13.57 10.74 -19.15
CA ASN A 104 13.81 12.17 -19.48
C ASN A 104 12.63 13.12 -19.22
N VAL A 105 11.59 12.69 -18.51
CA VAL A 105 10.50 13.52 -18.01
C VAL A 105 10.72 13.77 -16.52
N LEU A 106 10.84 15.03 -16.14
CA LEU A 106 10.89 15.43 -14.73
C LEU A 106 9.46 15.47 -14.18
N VAL A 107 9.15 14.57 -13.25
CA VAL A 107 7.89 14.57 -12.51
C VAL A 107 8.08 15.36 -11.22
N GLN A 108 7.43 16.52 -11.13
CA GLN A 108 7.52 17.44 -9.99
C GLN A 108 6.36 17.25 -9.03
N CYS A 109 6.57 17.51 -7.75
CA CYS A 109 5.49 17.44 -6.80
C CYS A 109 4.49 18.59 -6.95
N GLN A 110 3.25 18.35 -6.50
CA GLN A 110 2.25 19.41 -6.37
C GLN A 110 2.81 20.57 -5.52
N PRO A 111 2.38 21.81 -5.77
CA PRO A 111 2.84 22.97 -5.01
C PRO A 111 2.77 22.74 -3.49
N GLY A 112 3.85 23.04 -2.77
CA GLY A 112 3.96 22.82 -1.32
C GLY A 112 4.55 21.47 -0.89
N ASN A 113 4.84 20.57 -1.84
CA ASN A 113 5.52 19.30 -1.60
C ASN A 113 6.89 19.27 -2.29
N CYS A 114 7.86 18.60 -1.68
CA CYS A 114 9.20 18.32 -2.18
C CYS A 114 9.30 16.88 -2.67
N CYS A 115 10.24 16.62 -3.57
CA CYS A 115 10.57 15.27 -4.02
C CYS A 115 11.65 14.64 -3.15
N SER A 116 11.31 13.59 -2.40
CA SER A 116 12.28 12.85 -1.59
C SER A 116 13.31 12.12 -2.46
N GLN A 117 14.44 11.75 -1.86
CA GLN A 117 15.45 10.89 -2.49
C GLN A 117 14.91 9.53 -2.96
N TYR A 118 13.74 9.14 -2.44
CA TYR A 118 13.06 7.89 -2.79
C TYR A 118 12.03 8.06 -3.92
N GLY A 119 11.88 9.26 -4.49
CA GLY A 119 10.99 9.51 -5.62
C GLY A 119 9.53 9.72 -5.23
N TYR A 120 9.27 10.24 -4.03
CA TYR A 120 7.91 10.55 -3.55
C TYR A 120 7.74 12.00 -3.14
N CYS A 121 6.52 12.49 -3.29
CA CYS A 121 6.10 13.81 -2.89
C CYS A 121 5.68 13.88 -1.43
N GLY A 122 6.16 14.89 -0.73
CA GLY A 122 5.78 15.15 0.65
C GLY A 122 6.29 16.50 1.13
N SER A 123 5.72 17.02 2.20
CA SER A 123 5.96 18.38 2.68
C SER A 123 6.90 18.46 3.89
N THR A 124 7.43 17.33 4.35
CA THR A 124 8.30 17.29 5.54
C THR A 124 9.76 17.59 5.19
N GLU A 125 10.52 17.94 6.21
CA GLU A 125 11.95 18.27 6.10
C GLU A 125 12.77 17.20 5.35
N GLU A 126 12.44 15.92 5.54
CA GLU A 126 13.13 14.80 4.89
C GLU A 126 12.91 14.76 3.37
N TYR A 127 11.70 15.10 2.91
CA TYR A 127 11.40 15.21 1.48
C TYR A 127 12.13 16.38 0.84
N CYS A 128 12.40 17.43 1.63
CA CYS A 128 12.96 18.69 1.15
C CYS A 128 14.50 18.79 1.30
N LYS A 129 15.16 17.86 2.01
CA LYS A 129 16.61 17.94 2.35
C LYS A 129 17.51 16.87 1.68
N GLY A 130 17.01 16.13 0.67
CA GLY A 130 17.81 15.17 -0.11
C GLY A 130 18.89 15.82 -1.01
N THR A 131 19.95 15.06 -1.36
CA THR A 131 21.17 15.53 -2.05
C THR A 131 21.05 15.84 -3.55
N THR A 132 19.82 15.92 -4.09
CA THR A 132 19.58 16.33 -5.48
C THR A 132 18.47 17.39 -5.54
N PRO A 133 18.80 18.69 -5.58
CA PRO A 133 17.81 19.73 -5.77
C PRO A 133 17.26 19.62 -7.19
N GLN A 134 15.97 19.34 -7.34
CA GLN A 134 15.26 19.53 -8.60
C GLN A 134 14.44 20.83 -8.48
N PRO A 135 14.50 21.73 -9.47
CA PRO A 135 14.01 23.10 -9.35
C PRO A 135 12.49 23.09 -9.13
N GLN A 136 12.03 23.36 -7.91
CA GLN A 136 10.64 23.71 -7.66
C GLN A 136 10.55 25.21 -7.34
N PRO A 137 9.43 25.87 -7.71
CA PRO A 137 9.16 27.21 -7.24
C PRO A 137 9.27 27.19 -5.72
N SER A 138 10.10 28.08 -5.18
CA SER A 138 10.24 28.30 -3.74
C SER A 138 8.89 28.75 -3.18
N VAL A 139 8.10 27.79 -2.73
CA VAL A 139 6.88 28.03 -1.96
C VAL A 139 7.03 27.27 -0.66
N THR A 140 7.09 28.02 0.42
CA THR A 140 7.09 27.53 1.80
C THR A 140 5.96 26.50 1.94
N PRO A 141 6.22 25.27 2.45
CA PRO A 141 5.17 24.30 2.68
C PRO A 141 4.06 24.93 3.51
N GLY A 142 2.82 24.87 3.00
CA GLY A 142 1.65 25.27 3.76
C GLY A 142 1.65 24.49 5.08
N LYS A 143 1.64 25.20 6.20
CA LYS A 143 1.54 24.62 7.54
C LYS A 143 0.38 23.61 7.55
N PRO A 144 0.59 22.35 7.98
CA PRO A 144 -0.48 21.37 8.09
C PRO A 144 -1.63 21.96 8.91
N THR A 145 -2.78 22.17 8.28
CA THR A 145 -3.98 22.65 8.95
C THR A 145 -4.66 21.47 9.60
N GLY A 146 -4.11 21.00 10.73
CA GLY A 146 -4.66 19.91 11.54
C GLY A 146 -3.62 19.31 12.48
N ASN A 147 -4.04 18.89 13.67
CA ASN A 147 -3.19 18.20 14.67
C ASN A 147 -2.85 16.75 14.28
N VAL A 148 -3.07 16.33 13.03
CA VAL A 148 -2.89 14.95 12.57
C VAL A 148 -1.53 14.81 11.90
N VAL A 149 -0.56 14.28 12.64
CA VAL A 149 0.84 14.19 12.21
C VAL A 149 1.17 12.77 11.74
N PRO A 150 1.86 12.59 10.59
CA PRO A 150 2.35 11.29 10.16
C PRO A 150 3.23 10.58 11.21
N GLY A 151 3.18 9.25 11.21
CA GLY A 151 3.94 8.39 12.12
C GLY A 151 3.53 8.42 13.58
N GLN A 152 2.39 9.03 13.91
CA GLN A 152 1.78 8.93 15.24
C GLN A 152 0.57 8.01 15.21
N VAL A 153 0.37 7.30 16.32
CA VAL A 153 -0.75 6.38 16.53
C VAL A 153 -1.98 7.19 16.94
N ILE A 154 -3.09 6.93 16.26
CA ILE A 154 -4.36 7.61 16.45
C ILE A 154 -5.42 6.57 16.79
N GLU A 155 -5.82 6.51 18.06
CA GLU A 155 -6.73 5.48 18.57
C GLU A 155 -8.19 5.94 18.61
N THR A 156 -8.41 7.24 18.62
CA THR A 156 -9.74 7.84 18.77
C THR A 156 -9.93 9.00 17.80
N CYS A 157 -11.18 9.35 17.52
CA CYS A 157 -11.49 10.54 16.72
C CYS A 157 -11.07 11.84 17.43
N SER A 158 -11.07 12.98 16.74
CA SER A 158 -10.77 14.29 17.34
C SER A 158 -12.01 15.03 17.86
N LYS A 159 -13.19 14.67 17.34
CA LYS A 159 -14.48 15.30 17.65
C LYS A 159 -15.32 14.38 18.53
N ALA A 160 -15.79 14.88 19.66
CA ALA A 160 -16.77 14.15 20.49
C ALA A 160 -18.07 13.90 19.72
N GLY A 161 -18.79 12.83 20.08
CA GLY A 161 -20.04 12.43 19.42
C GLY A 161 -19.84 11.83 18.03
N THR A 162 -18.59 11.54 17.62
CA THR A 162 -18.29 10.86 16.35
C THR A 162 -17.89 9.41 16.56
N PHE A 163 -18.26 8.57 15.59
CA PHE A 163 -17.93 7.15 15.57
C PHE A 163 -17.43 6.78 14.18
N ALA A 164 -16.12 6.59 14.02
CA ALA A 164 -15.55 6.06 12.80
C ALA A 164 -15.67 4.53 12.79
N VAL A 165 -16.67 4.03 12.07
CA VAL A 165 -16.77 2.60 11.78
C VAL A 165 -15.77 2.28 10.68
N THR A 166 -14.94 1.26 10.89
CA THR A 166 -13.89 0.89 9.93
C THR A 166 -13.87 -0.61 9.65
N PHE A 167 -13.36 -1.01 8.50
CA PHE A 167 -13.26 -2.41 8.08
C PHE A 167 -11.87 -2.69 7.50
N ASP A 168 -11.26 -3.79 7.94
CA ASP A 168 -9.93 -4.22 7.51
C ASP A 168 -10.00 -5.46 6.59
N ASP A 169 -8.88 -5.74 5.92
CA ASP A 169 -8.56 -6.91 5.09
C ASP A 169 -9.23 -7.02 3.72
N GLY A 170 -10.32 -6.30 3.49
CA GLY A 170 -11.00 -6.29 2.20
C GLY A 170 -10.26 -5.53 1.09
N PRO A 171 -10.90 -5.41 -0.09
CA PRO A 171 -12.25 -5.90 -0.40
C PRO A 171 -12.35 -7.43 -0.55
N SER A 172 -13.48 -8.01 -0.14
CA SER A 172 -13.88 -9.41 -0.31
C SER A 172 -15.04 -9.55 -1.30
N ASP A 173 -15.46 -10.78 -1.59
CA ASP A 173 -16.68 -11.09 -2.34
C ASP A 173 -17.95 -10.52 -1.68
N MET A 174 -17.93 -10.34 -0.35
CA MET A 174 -19.04 -9.80 0.44
C MET A 174 -19.05 -8.28 0.60
N THR A 175 -17.95 -7.58 0.27
CA THR A 175 -17.87 -6.10 0.41
C THR A 175 -19.00 -5.40 -0.36
N GLY A 176 -19.43 -5.95 -1.50
CA GLY A 176 -20.57 -5.41 -2.27
C GLY A 176 -21.86 -5.30 -1.44
N ARG A 177 -22.19 -6.33 -0.65
CA ARG A 177 -23.36 -6.32 0.23
C ARG A 177 -23.23 -5.30 1.36
N LEU A 178 -22.02 -5.16 1.92
CA LEU A 178 -21.74 -4.14 2.93
C LEU A 178 -21.97 -2.73 2.38
N LEU A 179 -21.50 -2.44 1.16
CA LEU A 179 -21.72 -1.15 0.49
C LEU A 179 -23.22 -0.86 0.28
N ASP A 180 -24.04 -1.87 -0.03
CA ASP A 180 -25.50 -1.71 -0.09
C ASP A 180 -26.10 -1.27 1.26
N ASP A 181 -25.68 -1.93 2.34
CA ASP A 181 -26.15 -1.61 3.70
C ASP A 181 -25.72 -0.21 4.15
N LEU A 182 -24.52 0.22 3.78
CA LEU A 182 -23.98 1.55 4.05
C LEU A 182 -24.74 2.62 3.26
N LYS A 183 -24.97 2.39 1.96
CA LYS A 183 -25.73 3.28 1.08
C LYS A 183 -27.17 3.45 1.56
N LYS A 184 -27.84 2.36 1.95
CA LYS A 184 -29.21 2.38 2.48
C LYS A 184 -29.36 3.31 3.70
N ARG A 185 -28.31 3.42 4.52
CA ARG A 185 -28.28 4.26 5.73
C ARG A 185 -27.67 5.64 5.50
N ASN A 186 -27.18 5.91 4.29
CA ASN A 186 -26.46 7.12 3.92
C ASN A 186 -25.27 7.43 4.85
N VAL A 187 -24.50 6.41 5.21
CA VAL A 187 -23.33 6.53 6.09
C VAL A 187 -22.05 6.27 5.32
N LYS A 188 -20.97 6.94 5.72
CA LYS A 188 -19.62 6.77 5.18
C LYS A 188 -18.71 6.19 6.24
N VAL A 189 -17.83 5.29 5.82
CA VAL A 189 -16.93 4.50 6.69
C VAL A 189 -15.53 4.48 6.09
N THR A 190 -14.57 3.90 6.80
CA THR A 190 -13.19 3.73 6.31
C THR A 190 -12.88 2.27 6.04
N PHE A 191 -12.29 1.98 4.88
CA PHE A 191 -11.78 0.65 4.52
C PHE A 191 -10.25 0.69 4.54
N PHE A 192 -9.63 -0.19 5.32
CA PHE A 192 -8.19 -0.44 5.30
C PHE A 192 -7.92 -1.63 4.40
N VAL A 193 -7.42 -1.33 3.21
CA VAL A 193 -7.38 -2.27 2.09
C VAL A 193 -6.05 -2.99 2.03
N VAL A 194 -6.10 -4.32 1.90
CA VAL A 194 -4.94 -5.15 1.59
C VAL A 194 -4.71 -5.12 0.08
N GLY A 195 -3.50 -4.73 -0.34
CA GLY A 195 -3.19 -4.49 -1.75
C GLY A 195 -3.39 -5.71 -2.67
N GLU A 196 -3.05 -6.91 -2.20
CA GLU A 196 -3.22 -8.18 -2.93
C GLU A 196 -4.69 -8.45 -3.31
N MET A 197 -5.66 -7.96 -2.52
CA MET A 197 -7.09 -8.11 -2.83
C MET A 197 -7.50 -7.37 -4.12
N LEU A 198 -6.68 -6.44 -4.59
CA LEU A 198 -6.90 -5.69 -5.82
C LEU A 198 -6.33 -6.37 -7.07
N GLU A 199 -5.67 -7.52 -6.94
CA GLU A 199 -5.30 -8.36 -8.09
C GLU A 199 -6.55 -8.99 -8.73
N ASN A 200 -7.60 -9.20 -7.94
CA ASN A 200 -8.92 -9.63 -8.39
C ASN A 200 -9.73 -8.46 -8.99
N ALA A 201 -10.38 -8.69 -10.15
CA ALA A 201 -11.24 -7.70 -10.81
C ALA A 201 -12.44 -7.25 -9.96
N GLN A 202 -13.07 -8.16 -9.24
CA GLN A 202 -14.17 -7.87 -8.33
C GLN A 202 -13.70 -7.01 -7.14
N GLY A 203 -12.52 -7.31 -6.59
CA GLY A 203 -11.91 -6.49 -5.54
C GLY A 203 -11.71 -5.04 -6.01
N ARG A 204 -11.18 -4.84 -7.22
CA ARG A 204 -11.07 -3.50 -7.84
C ARG A 204 -12.42 -2.82 -8.04
N GLN A 205 -13.44 -3.56 -8.49
CA GLN A 205 -14.79 -3.03 -8.66
C GLN A 205 -15.37 -2.52 -7.33
N TYR A 206 -15.25 -3.29 -6.26
CA TYR A 206 -15.76 -2.90 -4.94
C TYR A 206 -14.95 -1.76 -4.32
N LEU A 207 -13.62 -1.74 -4.48
CA LEU A 207 -12.81 -0.61 -4.07
C LEU A 207 -13.26 0.69 -4.75
N LYS A 208 -13.44 0.63 -6.09
CA LYS A 208 -13.87 1.80 -6.85
C LYS A 208 -15.26 2.25 -6.42
N ARG A 209 -16.19 1.32 -6.23
CA ARG A 209 -17.53 1.63 -5.72
C ARG A 209 -17.48 2.29 -4.35
N ALA A 210 -16.68 1.76 -3.41
CA ALA A 210 -16.51 2.34 -2.09
C ALA A 210 -16.01 3.80 -2.19
N TYR A 211 -15.00 4.06 -3.03
CA TYR A 211 -14.51 5.41 -3.26
C TYR A 211 -15.56 6.34 -3.90
N ASP A 212 -16.21 5.90 -4.99
CA ASP A 212 -17.23 6.69 -5.71
C ASP A 212 -18.45 6.99 -4.83
N GLU A 213 -18.77 6.10 -3.88
CA GLU A 213 -19.82 6.30 -2.89
C GLU A 213 -19.37 7.16 -1.70
N GLY A 214 -18.12 7.65 -1.67
CA GLY A 214 -17.62 8.60 -0.67
C GLY A 214 -17.09 7.97 0.61
N HIS A 215 -16.77 6.66 0.59
CA HIS A 215 -16.04 6.02 1.68
C HIS A 215 -14.56 6.40 1.64
N HIS A 216 -13.92 6.40 2.80
CA HIS A 216 -12.49 6.65 2.90
C HIS A 216 -11.71 5.34 2.68
N ILE A 217 -10.75 5.39 1.76
CA ILE A 217 -9.87 4.27 1.42
C ILE A 217 -8.48 4.52 2.03
N ALA A 218 -8.03 3.61 2.87
CA ALA A 218 -6.74 3.62 3.56
C ALA A 218 -5.96 2.32 3.30
N SER A 219 -4.66 2.32 3.59
CA SER A 219 -3.77 1.18 3.34
C SER A 219 -3.72 0.19 4.52
N HIS A 220 -3.65 -1.10 4.22
CA HIS A 220 -3.39 -2.17 5.18
C HIS A 220 -2.22 -3.07 4.77
N THR A 221 -1.21 -2.49 4.12
CA THR A 221 -0.08 -3.21 3.47
C THR A 221 -0.53 -4.10 2.31
N TYR A 222 0.41 -4.69 1.57
CA TYR A 222 0.10 -5.39 0.31
C TYR A 222 -0.27 -6.84 0.58
N THR A 223 0.54 -7.52 1.40
CA THR A 223 0.41 -8.93 1.76
C THR A 223 0.09 -9.13 3.25
N HIS A 224 -0.37 -8.08 3.95
CA HIS A 224 -0.76 -8.13 5.36
C HIS A 224 0.41 -8.48 6.32
N ILE A 225 1.57 -7.84 6.14
CA ILE A 225 2.75 -8.07 6.97
C ILE A 225 2.69 -7.35 8.33
N SER A 226 3.28 -7.94 9.36
CA SER A 226 3.55 -7.22 10.61
C SER A 226 4.63 -6.16 10.39
N LEU A 227 4.33 -4.89 10.67
CA LEU A 227 5.33 -3.82 10.57
C LEU A 227 6.42 -3.97 11.63
N ALA A 228 6.06 -4.38 12.84
CA ALA A 228 7.01 -4.53 13.94
C ALA A 228 8.10 -5.58 13.63
N LYS A 229 7.72 -6.66 12.93
CA LYS A 229 8.59 -7.81 12.64
C LYS A 229 9.30 -7.72 11.29
N SER A 230 9.01 -6.71 10.49
CA SER A 230 9.54 -6.57 9.12
C SER A 230 10.75 -5.65 9.04
N SER A 231 11.58 -5.84 8.02
CA SER A 231 12.66 -4.92 7.69
C SER A 231 12.11 -3.61 7.11
N GLU A 232 12.89 -2.53 7.17
CA GLU A 232 12.49 -1.25 6.58
C GLU A 232 12.19 -1.37 5.08
N ALA A 233 13.08 -2.04 4.34
CA ALA A 233 12.91 -2.24 2.90
C ALA A 233 11.59 -2.97 2.58
N LEU A 234 11.23 -3.98 3.37
CA LEU A 234 9.98 -4.70 3.20
C LEU A 234 8.77 -3.80 3.51
N ILE A 235 8.79 -3.05 4.63
CA ILE A 235 7.72 -2.11 4.99
C ILE A 235 7.50 -1.09 3.87
N ARG A 236 8.56 -0.45 3.39
CA ARG A 236 8.46 0.55 2.31
C ARG A 236 7.91 -0.06 1.02
N SER A 237 8.37 -1.26 0.63
CA SER A 237 7.85 -1.99 -0.52
C SER A 237 6.35 -2.31 -0.38
N GLU A 238 5.94 -2.80 0.78
CA GLU A 238 4.56 -3.19 1.07
C GLU A 238 3.60 -2.00 1.02
N MET A 239 3.99 -0.88 1.63
CA MET A 239 3.21 0.35 1.56
C MET A 239 3.15 0.89 0.13
N GLN A 240 4.27 0.85 -0.60
CA GLN A 240 4.32 1.34 -1.97
C GLN A 240 3.46 0.52 -2.93
N LYS A 241 3.58 -0.81 -2.90
CA LYS A 241 2.77 -1.70 -3.76
C LYS A 241 1.27 -1.50 -3.50
N THR A 242 0.88 -1.32 -2.24
CA THR A 242 -0.52 -1.07 -1.86
C THR A 242 -0.99 0.27 -2.42
N SER A 243 -0.16 1.30 -2.26
CA SER A 243 -0.41 2.64 -2.81
C SER A 243 -0.57 2.59 -4.34
N ASP A 244 0.28 1.85 -5.05
CA ASP A 244 0.20 1.68 -6.50
C ASP A 244 -1.06 0.95 -6.93
N ALA A 245 -1.43 -0.12 -6.21
CA ALA A 245 -2.62 -0.89 -6.49
C ALA A 245 -3.90 -0.05 -6.30
N ILE A 246 -3.99 0.72 -5.22
CA ILE A 246 -5.11 1.64 -4.98
C ILE A 246 -5.14 2.74 -6.03
N PHE A 247 -3.99 3.34 -6.37
CA PHE A 247 -3.90 4.39 -7.38
C PHE A 247 -4.41 3.93 -8.74
N LYS A 248 -4.08 2.71 -9.17
CA LYS A 248 -4.58 2.15 -10.43
C LYS A 248 -6.12 2.04 -10.50
N VAL A 249 -6.79 1.96 -9.35
CA VAL A 249 -8.26 1.82 -9.28
C VAL A 249 -8.95 3.17 -9.17
N ILE A 250 -8.46 4.06 -8.29
CA ILE A 250 -9.17 5.29 -7.93
C ILE A 250 -8.41 6.58 -8.27
N GLY A 251 -7.21 6.49 -8.84
CA GLY A 251 -6.38 7.64 -9.21
C GLY A 251 -5.89 8.48 -8.02
N LYS A 252 -5.87 7.89 -6.82
CA LYS A 252 -5.49 8.54 -5.55
C LYS A 252 -4.62 7.62 -4.71
N ARG A 253 -3.69 8.20 -3.95
CA ARG A 253 -2.82 7.44 -3.04
C ARG A 253 -3.18 7.70 -1.59
N PRO A 254 -3.38 6.66 -0.76
CA PRO A 254 -3.81 6.83 0.61
C PRO A 254 -2.72 7.50 1.45
N GLN A 255 -3.11 8.39 2.37
CA GLN A 255 -2.25 8.97 3.42
C GLN A 255 -2.49 8.34 4.80
N TYR A 256 -3.45 7.42 4.89
CA TYR A 256 -3.80 6.72 6.11
C TYR A 256 -3.46 5.25 5.97
N MET A 257 -3.03 4.65 7.08
CA MET A 257 -2.82 3.23 7.15
C MET A 257 -3.13 2.68 8.54
N ARG A 258 -3.44 1.40 8.61
CA ARG A 258 -3.50 0.64 9.87
C ARG A 258 -2.46 -0.47 9.83
N PRO A 259 -1.64 -0.66 10.86
CA PRO A 259 -0.68 -1.77 10.91
C PRO A 259 -1.43 -3.10 11.01
N PRO A 260 -1.15 -4.09 10.14
CA PRO A 260 -1.65 -5.45 10.31
C PRO A 260 -1.37 -6.00 11.71
N TYR A 261 -2.34 -6.75 12.25
CA TYR A 261 -2.30 -7.31 13.62
C TYR A 261 -2.22 -6.26 14.74
N GLY A 262 -2.30 -4.97 14.44
CA GLY A 262 -1.99 -3.90 15.38
C GLY A 262 -0.50 -3.80 15.75
N GLU A 263 0.38 -4.52 15.05
CA GLU A 263 1.78 -4.65 15.43
C GLU A 263 2.66 -3.56 14.80
N TYR A 264 3.17 -2.65 15.64
CA TYR A 264 4.14 -1.62 15.27
C TYR A 264 5.23 -1.43 16.34
N ASN A 265 6.31 -0.73 16.00
CA ASN A 265 7.34 -0.27 16.94
C ASN A 265 7.88 1.11 16.53
N ALA A 266 8.82 1.66 17.30
CA ALA A 266 9.41 2.98 17.03
C ALA A 266 10.01 3.09 15.61
N LYS A 267 10.65 2.01 15.12
CA LYS A 267 11.21 1.95 13.76
C LYS A 267 10.11 2.05 12.71
N SER A 268 9.04 1.26 12.83
CA SER A 268 7.95 1.30 11.84
C SER A 268 7.20 2.63 11.87
N LEU A 269 7.02 3.25 13.05
CA LEU A 269 6.40 4.58 13.16
C LEU A 269 7.25 5.68 12.52
N ALA A 270 8.59 5.62 12.68
CA ALA A 270 9.50 6.50 11.97
C ALA A 270 9.36 6.33 10.44
N ILE A 271 9.36 5.09 9.94
CA ILE A 271 9.14 4.83 8.51
C ILE A 271 7.78 5.37 8.04
N MET A 272 6.71 5.20 8.82
CA MET A 272 5.39 5.78 8.46
C MET A 272 5.43 7.31 8.45
N LYS A 273 6.16 7.95 9.36
CA LYS A 273 6.39 9.39 9.35
C LYS A 273 7.09 9.81 8.06
N ASP A 274 8.18 9.14 7.73
CA ASP A 274 9.00 9.38 6.54
C ASP A 274 8.21 9.15 5.26
N MET A 275 7.27 8.20 5.25
CA MET A 275 6.38 7.95 4.11
C MET A 275 5.10 8.81 4.13
N GLY A 276 4.93 9.69 5.12
CA GLY A 276 3.77 10.57 5.24
C GLY A 276 2.45 9.87 5.62
N TYR A 277 2.52 8.65 6.17
CA TYR A 277 1.34 7.89 6.62
C TYR A 277 0.92 8.24 8.04
N LYS A 278 -0.39 8.43 8.22
CA LYS A 278 -1.06 8.56 9.51
C LYS A 278 -1.47 7.16 9.98
N VAL A 279 -1.09 6.79 11.20
CA VAL A 279 -1.23 5.41 11.70
C VAL A 279 -2.50 5.31 12.56
N ILE A 280 -3.50 4.62 12.04
CA ILE A 280 -4.83 4.52 12.67
C ILE A 280 -4.95 3.23 13.46
N TYR A 281 -5.34 3.36 14.72
CA TYR A 281 -5.67 2.28 15.61
C TYR A 281 -7.18 2.25 15.87
N TRP A 282 -7.59 1.70 17.00
CA TRP A 282 -8.98 1.63 17.42
C TRP A 282 -9.08 1.70 18.95
N ASN A 283 -10.23 2.12 19.44
CA ASN A 283 -10.62 2.02 20.85
C ASN A 283 -11.89 1.19 21.06
N VAL A 284 -12.43 0.57 19.98
CA VAL A 284 -13.53 -0.39 20.02
C VAL A 284 -13.20 -1.59 19.16
N ASP A 285 -12.76 -2.69 19.78
CA ASP A 285 -12.45 -3.94 19.08
C ASP A 285 -13.62 -4.92 19.17
N THR A 286 -14.14 -5.35 18.02
CA THR A 286 -15.25 -6.32 17.97
C THR A 286 -14.82 -7.74 18.27
N LEU A 287 -13.53 -8.06 18.11
CA LEU A 287 -13.01 -9.43 18.11
C LEU A 287 -13.76 -10.34 17.13
N ASP A 288 -14.26 -9.78 16.02
CA ASP A 288 -15.06 -10.51 15.03
C ASP A 288 -14.26 -11.63 14.37
N TRP A 289 -12.97 -11.39 14.10
CA TRP A 289 -12.04 -12.37 13.55
C TRP A 289 -11.82 -13.57 14.48
N GLN A 290 -11.93 -13.38 15.80
CA GLN A 290 -11.77 -14.44 16.80
C GLN A 290 -13.08 -15.16 17.09
N THR A 291 -14.16 -14.39 17.24
CA THR A 291 -15.45 -14.92 17.71
C THR A 291 -16.31 -15.50 16.60
N LYS A 292 -16.13 -15.03 15.35
CA LYS A 292 -16.92 -15.40 14.17
C LYS A 292 -18.45 -15.34 14.43
N SER A 293 -18.88 -14.40 15.26
CA SER A 293 -20.26 -14.31 15.74
C SER A 293 -20.83 -12.91 15.55
N SER A 294 -21.92 -12.84 14.76
CA SER A 294 -22.62 -11.61 14.45
C SER A 294 -23.19 -10.96 15.72
N GLN A 295 -23.72 -11.79 16.63
CA GLN A 295 -24.27 -11.31 17.89
C GLN A 295 -23.18 -10.74 18.82
N LYS A 296 -22.04 -11.42 18.95
CA LYS A 296 -20.94 -10.93 19.80
C LYS A 296 -20.38 -9.60 19.29
N SER A 297 -20.25 -9.46 17.97
CA SER A 297 -19.82 -8.20 17.33
C SER A 297 -20.81 -7.07 17.65
N LEU A 298 -22.12 -7.33 17.49
CA LEU A 298 -23.17 -6.36 17.83
C LEU A 298 -23.19 -6.00 19.32
N ASP A 299 -22.96 -6.99 20.20
CA ASP A 299 -22.94 -6.79 21.65
C ASP A 299 -21.80 -5.88 22.10
N VAL A 300 -20.63 -5.93 21.45
CA VAL A 300 -19.54 -4.99 21.70
C VAL A 300 -20.02 -3.56 21.48
N TYR A 301 -20.62 -3.26 20.32
CA TYR A 301 -21.15 -1.92 20.05
C TYR A 301 -22.22 -1.51 21.06
N LYS A 302 -23.19 -2.38 21.34
CA LYS A 302 -24.25 -2.06 22.30
C LYS A 302 -23.70 -1.76 23.70
N LYS A 303 -22.72 -2.53 24.18
CA LYS A 303 -22.06 -2.32 25.48
C LYS A 303 -21.26 -1.03 25.51
N THR A 304 -20.55 -0.70 24.44
CA THR A 304 -19.82 0.57 24.30
C THR A 304 -20.80 1.75 24.34
N LEU A 305 -21.83 1.71 23.51
CA LEU A 305 -22.80 2.80 23.38
C LEU A 305 -23.64 3.00 24.66
N ALA A 306 -23.96 1.93 25.39
CA ALA A 306 -24.69 2.03 26.66
C ALA A 306 -23.92 2.77 27.75
N LYS A 307 -22.59 2.84 27.66
CA LYS A 307 -21.72 3.55 28.60
C LYS A 307 -21.24 4.90 28.08
N ALA A 308 -21.48 5.17 26.79
CA ALA A 308 -20.90 6.32 26.11
C ALA A 308 -21.68 7.62 26.39
N ASN A 309 -20.94 8.73 26.43
CA ASN A 309 -21.45 10.08 26.56
C ASN A 309 -21.12 10.89 25.29
N LEU A 310 -22.15 11.33 24.57
CA LEU A 310 -22.04 12.07 23.31
C LEU A 310 -21.17 13.34 23.41
N LYS A 311 -21.05 13.96 24.60
CA LYS A 311 -20.28 15.20 24.78
C LYS A 311 -18.78 14.97 24.89
N ASN A 312 -18.36 13.77 25.27
CA ASN A 312 -16.96 13.50 25.62
C ASN A 312 -16.35 12.40 24.75
N ASP A 313 -17.14 11.37 24.47
CA ASP A 313 -16.66 10.14 23.87
C ASP A 313 -16.65 10.22 22.35
N ARG A 314 -15.75 9.42 21.78
CA ARG A 314 -15.38 9.42 20.38
C ARG A 314 -14.70 8.10 20.05
N PHE A 315 -15.04 7.50 18.93
CA PHE A 315 -14.70 6.11 18.70
C PHE A 315 -14.11 5.87 17.31
N ILE A 316 -13.14 4.97 17.24
CA ILE A 316 -12.71 4.30 16.02
C ILE A 316 -12.82 2.80 16.30
N SER A 317 -13.59 2.07 15.50
CA SER A 317 -13.73 0.62 15.68
C SER A 317 -12.79 -0.20 14.80
N LEU A 318 -12.61 -1.47 15.17
CA LEU A 318 -11.97 -2.51 14.37
C LEU A 318 -12.94 -3.67 14.15
N GLN A 319 -13.05 -4.09 12.89
CA GLN A 319 -13.73 -5.29 12.40
C GLN A 319 -13.31 -5.54 10.94
N HIS A 320 -13.70 -6.65 10.34
CA HIS A 320 -13.15 -7.10 9.07
C HIS A 320 -14.28 -7.46 8.09
N ASP A 321 -14.30 -6.87 6.89
CA ASP A 321 -15.33 -7.12 5.88
C ASP A 321 -15.10 -8.41 5.06
N ILE A 322 -14.04 -9.15 5.39
CA ILE A 322 -13.82 -10.53 4.93
C ILE A 322 -14.60 -11.57 5.76
N GLN A 323 -15.24 -11.17 6.88
CA GLN A 323 -15.93 -12.09 7.79
C GLN A 323 -17.45 -12.12 7.53
N PRO A 324 -18.05 -13.28 7.21
CA PRO A 324 -19.49 -13.36 6.94
C PRO A 324 -20.35 -12.90 8.14
N SER A 325 -19.91 -13.23 9.36
CA SER A 325 -20.59 -12.79 10.59
C SER A 325 -20.58 -11.28 10.76
N THR A 326 -19.51 -10.61 10.34
CA THR A 326 -19.38 -9.15 10.43
C THR A 326 -20.32 -8.47 9.45
N ILE A 327 -20.41 -8.99 8.22
CA ILE A 327 -21.35 -8.47 7.21
C ILE A 327 -22.80 -8.71 7.65
N GLN A 328 -23.10 -9.83 8.30
CA GLN A 328 -24.42 -10.07 8.87
C GLN A 328 -24.76 -9.11 10.02
N ALA A 329 -23.78 -8.74 10.86
CA ALA A 329 -23.97 -7.81 11.97
C ALA A 329 -24.02 -6.33 11.54
N ALA A 330 -23.41 -6.00 10.39
CA ALA A 330 -23.15 -4.62 9.97
C ALA A 330 -24.39 -3.72 10.04
N GLY A 331 -25.52 -4.15 9.46
CA GLY A 331 -26.76 -3.37 9.51
C GLY A 331 -27.20 -3.02 10.94
N GLY A 332 -27.22 -4.01 11.84
CA GLY A 332 -27.60 -3.81 13.24
C GLY A 332 -26.61 -2.96 14.03
N ILE A 333 -25.32 -3.04 13.70
CA ILE A 333 -24.26 -2.20 14.27
C ILE A 333 -24.49 -0.74 13.87
N LEU A 334 -24.68 -0.48 12.57
CA LEU A 334 -24.91 0.88 12.06
C LEU A 334 -26.19 1.47 12.67
N ASP A 335 -27.27 0.70 12.75
CA ASP A 335 -28.53 1.14 13.35
C ASP A 335 -28.38 1.45 14.85
N ALA A 336 -27.60 0.67 15.59
CA ALA A 336 -27.33 0.92 17.00
C ALA A 336 -26.56 2.24 17.21
N VAL A 337 -25.52 2.50 16.40
CA VAL A 337 -24.74 3.74 16.48
C VAL A 337 -25.61 4.94 16.11
N ILE A 338 -26.38 4.86 15.01
CA ILE A 338 -27.31 5.95 14.62
C ILE A 338 -28.32 6.24 15.73
N LYS A 339 -28.96 5.19 16.28
CA LYS A 339 -29.97 5.34 17.35
C LYS A 339 -29.40 5.95 18.63
N SER A 340 -28.12 5.73 18.91
CA SER A 340 -27.43 6.31 20.09
C SER A 340 -27.13 7.81 19.95
N GLY A 341 -27.33 8.40 18.76
CA GLY A 341 -27.05 9.80 18.48
C GLY A 341 -25.60 10.10 18.08
N PHE A 342 -24.72 9.10 18.07
CA PHE A 342 -23.37 9.25 17.53
C PHE A 342 -23.40 9.40 16.01
N LYS A 343 -22.58 10.31 15.47
CA LYS A 343 -22.43 10.49 14.03
C LYS A 343 -21.43 9.49 13.46
N ILE A 344 -21.92 8.57 12.64
CA ILE A 344 -21.05 7.71 11.82
C ILE A 344 -20.34 8.57 10.77
N THR A 345 -19.04 8.41 10.67
CA THR A 345 -18.20 9.23 9.80
C THR A 345 -16.96 8.45 9.34
N THR A 346 -16.26 8.94 8.32
CA THR A 346 -14.93 8.42 7.99
C THR A 346 -13.92 8.79 9.07
N VAL A 347 -12.80 8.07 9.15
CA VAL A 347 -11.70 8.38 10.08
C VAL A 347 -11.19 9.80 9.85
N ALA A 348 -10.96 10.18 8.59
CA ALA A 348 -10.43 11.50 8.31
C ALA A 348 -11.39 12.64 8.69
N ASP A 349 -12.68 12.51 8.38
CA ASP A 349 -13.69 13.49 8.81
C ASP A 349 -13.77 13.63 10.34
N CYS A 350 -13.64 12.50 11.05
CA CYS A 350 -13.65 12.46 12.51
C CYS A 350 -12.39 13.08 13.13
N LEU A 351 -11.29 13.07 12.38
CA LEU A 351 -10.04 13.78 12.72
C LEU A 351 -10.04 15.24 12.23
N GLY A 352 -11.04 15.66 11.45
CA GLY A 352 -11.11 17.00 10.88
C GLY A 352 -10.03 17.27 9.84
N ASP A 353 -9.54 16.22 9.19
CA ASP A 353 -8.44 16.29 8.24
C ASP A 353 -8.98 16.30 6.80
N SER A 354 -8.52 17.27 6.00
CA SER A 354 -8.87 17.39 4.58
C SER A 354 -7.84 16.74 3.65
N GLY A 355 -6.66 16.38 4.17
CA GLY A 355 -5.62 15.64 3.45
C GLY A 355 -5.86 14.14 3.53
N LEU A 356 -6.75 13.63 2.67
CA LEU A 356 -7.06 12.19 2.57
C LEU A 356 -6.05 11.43 1.71
N TYR A 357 -5.62 12.07 0.64
CA TYR A 357 -4.89 11.49 -0.47
C TYR A 357 -3.82 12.44 -0.97
N TYR A 358 -2.79 11.88 -1.61
CA TYR A 358 -1.93 12.65 -2.54
C TYR A 358 -2.58 12.81 -3.91
#